data_AF-A0A920RLY4-F1
#
_entry.id   AF-A0A920RLY4-F1
#
_cell.length_a   1.000
_cell.length_b   1.000
_cell.length_c   1.000
_cell.angle_alpha   90.00
_cell.angle_beta   90.00
_cell.angle_gamma   90.00
#
_symmetry.space_group_name_H-M   'P 1'
#
loop_
_entity.id
_entity.type
_entity.pdbx_description
1 polymer ?
#
loop_
_entity_poly.entity_id
_entity_poly.type
_entity_poly.pdbx_seq_one_letter_code
_entity_poly.pdbx_strand_id
1 'polypeptide(L)'
;MTMQTPGTSTSAPVFSQRRDWAADNVVGFMMKQAVDHPECISLAAGLVDPKTLPVEVTRQAAERMLGDDSMARTGLQYGTTEGSHRLRDLLLEYLAGLEETTSANWASTVTS
;
A
#
# COMPACT_ATOMS: atom_id res chain seq x y z
N MET A 1 22.41 -55.74 20.93
CA MET A 1 21.48 -55.02 21.81
C MET A 1 21.43 -53.59 21.29
N THR A 2 20.55 -53.32 20.33
CA THR A 2 20.54 -52.08 19.57
C THR A 2 19.62 -51.09 20.28
N MET A 3 20.18 -50.03 20.86
CA MET A 3 19.40 -48.95 21.47
C MET A 3 18.77 -48.11 20.35
N GLN A 4 17.44 -48.03 20.36
CA GLN A 4 16.66 -47.21 19.45
C GLN A 4 16.55 -45.81 20.04
N THR A 5 17.14 -44.83 19.36
CA THR A 5 17.04 -43.40 19.73
C THR A 5 15.59 -42.93 19.54
N PRO A 6 14.98 -42.22 20.51
CA PRO A 6 13.61 -41.72 20.32
C PRO A 6 13.61 -40.59 19.28
N GLY A 7 12.78 -40.73 18.25
CA GLY A 7 12.51 -39.68 17.28
C GLY A 7 11.80 -38.50 17.94
N THR A 8 12.35 -37.30 17.78
CA THR A 8 11.75 -36.07 18.29
C THR A 8 10.52 -35.72 17.45
N SER A 9 9.31 -35.86 18.01
CA SER A 9 8.08 -35.44 17.33
C SER A 9 7.97 -33.91 17.39
N THR A 10 8.37 -33.23 16.32
CA THR A 10 8.09 -31.80 16.16
C THR A 10 6.59 -31.62 15.96
N SER A 11 5.87 -31.10 16.97
CA SER A 11 4.45 -30.76 16.82
C SER A 11 4.30 -29.67 15.76
N ALA A 12 3.33 -29.82 14.86
CA ALA A 12 3.03 -28.79 13.87
C ALA A 12 2.74 -27.45 14.58
N PRO A 13 3.22 -26.32 14.05
CA PRO A 13 3.01 -25.00 14.65
C PRO A 13 1.52 -24.69 14.77
N VAL A 14 1.09 -24.27 15.97
CA VAL A 14 -0.28 -23.86 16.25
C VAL A 14 -0.44 -22.41 15.81
N PHE A 15 -1.23 -22.19 14.76
CA PHE A 15 -1.56 -20.86 14.28
C PHE A 15 -2.97 -20.43 14.74
N SER A 16 -3.23 -19.12 14.69
CA SER A 16 -4.57 -18.60 14.98
C SER A 16 -5.52 -18.85 13.80
N GLN A 17 -6.82 -18.99 14.09
CA GLN A 17 -7.86 -19.16 13.07
C GLN A 17 -7.91 -18.03 12.04
N ARG A 18 -7.45 -16.81 12.40
CA ARG A 18 -7.34 -15.68 11.48
C ARG A 18 -6.40 -15.95 10.30
N ARG A 19 -5.38 -16.79 10.51
CA ARG A 19 -4.46 -17.21 9.44
C ARG A 19 -5.22 -18.04 8.41
N ASP A 20 -6.03 -19.00 8.87
CA ASP A 20 -6.74 -19.92 7.99
C ASP A 20 -7.76 -19.17 7.12
N TRP A 21 -8.38 -18.12 7.65
CA TRP A 21 -9.27 -17.24 6.87
C TRP A 21 -8.56 -16.42 5.79
N ALA A 22 -7.25 -16.20 5.91
CA ALA A 22 -6.47 -15.44 4.95
C ALA A 22 -5.75 -16.33 3.90
N ALA A 23 -5.91 -17.66 4.00
CA ALA A 23 -5.08 -18.60 3.24
C ALA A 23 -5.42 -18.64 1.73
N ASP A 24 -6.68 -18.43 1.36
CA ASP A 24 -7.13 -18.55 -0.03
C ASP A 24 -7.34 -17.17 -0.67
N ASN A 25 -6.32 -16.68 -1.39
CA ASN A 25 -6.40 -15.43 -2.14
C ASN A 25 -6.54 -15.69 -3.66
N VAL A 26 -7.78 -15.93 -4.09
CA VAL A 26 -8.14 -16.11 -5.52
C VAL A 26 -7.69 -14.91 -6.36
N VAL A 27 -7.76 -13.69 -5.81
CA VAL A 27 -7.33 -12.47 -6.51
C VAL A 27 -5.82 -12.49 -6.78
N GLY A 28 -5.01 -12.90 -5.80
CA GLY A 28 -3.56 -13.02 -5.96
C GLY A 28 -3.17 -14.01 -7.06
N PHE A 29 -3.87 -15.13 -7.17
CA PHE A 29 -3.69 -16.07 -8.28
C PHE A 29 -4.03 -15.43 -9.63
N MET A 30 -5.18 -14.75 -9.74
CA MET A 30 -5.59 -14.10 -11.00
C MET A 30 -4.64 -12.96 -11.41
N MET A 31 -4.12 -12.19 -10.45
CA MET A 31 -3.09 -11.17 -10.72
C MET A 31 -1.80 -11.79 -11.23
N LYS A 32 -1.34 -12.89 -10.63
CA LYS A 32 -0.16 -13.63 -11.09
C LYS A 32 -0.34 -14.12 -12.53
N GLN A 33 -1.49 -14.68 -12.86
CA GLN A 33 -1.78 -15.12 -14.24
C GLN A 33 -1.71 -13.95 -15.23
N ALA A 34 -2.24 -12.77 -14.87
CA ALA A 34 -2.18 -11.59 -15.73
C ALA A 34 -0.76 -11.05 -15.96
N VAL A 35 0.13 -11.21 -14.97
CA VAL A 35 1.54 -10.78 -15.08
C VAL A 35 2.38 -11.79 -15.84
N ASP A 36 2.21 -13.09 -15.57
CA ASP A 36 2.99 -14.16 -16.19
C ASP A 36 2.61 -14.40 -17.66
N HIS A 37 1.41 -13.99 -18.08
CA HIS A 37 0.85 -14.16 -19.43
C HIS A 37 0.40 -12.83 -20.05
N PRO A 38 1.34 -11.93 -20.41
CA PRO A 38 1.01 -10.61 -20.97
C PRO A 38 0.27 -10.67 -22.31
N GLU A 39 0.30 -11.80 -23.01
CA GLU A 39 -0.48 -12.08 -24.22
C GLU A 39 -1.98 -12.32 -23.95
N CYS A 40 -2.34 -12.66 -22.71
CA CYS A 40 -3.73 -12.90 -22.31
C CYS A 40 -4.42 -11.59 -21.93
N ILE A 41 -5.60 -11.34 -22.50
CA ILE A 41 -6.45 -10.21 -22.09
C ILE A 41 -7.09 -10.55 -20.74
N SER A 42 -6.53 -10.02 -19.65
CA SER A 42 -7.12 -10.15 -18.32
C SER A 42 -8.08 -9.01 -18.04
N LEU A 43 -9.39 -9.29 -18.08
CA LEU A 43 -10.44 -8.35 -17.68
C LEU A 43 -10.72 -8.35 -16.17
N ALA A 44 -10.15 -9.30 -15.43
CA ALA A 44 -10.37 -9.49 -14.00
C ALA A 44 -9.24 -8.88 -13.14
N ALA A 45 -8.05 -8.68 -13.72
CA ALA A 45 -6.94 -8.06 -13.01
C ALA A 45 -7.02 -6.53 -13.16
N GLY A 46 -7.27 -5.82 -12.06
CA GLY A 46 -7.24 -4.35 -11.98
C GLY A 46 -5.82 -3.77 -12.06
N LEU A 47 -5.01 -4.25 -13.00
CA LEU A 47 -3.65 -3.76 -13.22
C LEU A 47 -3.69 -2.46 -14.03
N VAL A 48 -2.91 -1.47 -13.58
CA VAL A 48 -2.72 -0.21 -14.31
C VAL A 48 -1.74 -0.45 -15.47
N ASP A 49 -1.98 0.16 -16.63
CA ASP A 49 -1.03 0.12 -17.75
C ASP A 49 0.31 0.77 -17.32
N PRO A 50 1.44 0.04 -17.32
CA PRO A 50 2.75 0.58 -16.94
C PRO A 50 3.14 1.84 -17.72
N LYS A 51 2.69 1.99 -18.97
CA LYS A 51 2.99 3.17 -19.80
C LYS A 51 2.30 4.44 -19.32
N THR A 52 1.23 4.31 -18.55
CA THR A 52 0.49 5.44 -17.98
C THR A 52 1.05 5.92 -16.65
N LEU A 53 2.00 5.17 -16.07
CA LEU A 53 2.59 5.54 -14.78
C LEU A 53 3.37 6.85 -14.91
N PRO A 54 3.21 7.79 -13.97
CA PRO A 54 3.74 9.14 -14.08
C PRO A 54 5.22 9.22 -13.66
N VAL A 55 6.08 8.45 -14.34
CA VAL A 55 7.50 8.26 -14.00
C VAL A 55 8.23 9.58 -13.86
N GLU A 56 8.07 10.48 -14.83
CA GLU A 56 8.83 11.72 -14.90
C GLU A 56 8.49 12.70 -13.77
N VAL A 57 7.21 12.95 -13.52
CA VAL A 57 6.79 13.84 -12.41
C VAL A 57 7.10 13.21 -11.05
N THR A 58 7.02 11.89 -10.92
CA THR A 58 7.40 11.19 -9.68
C THR A 58 8.90 11.38 -9.40
N ARG A 59 9.74 11.22 -10.43
CA ARG A 59 11.19 11.45 -10.35
C ARG A 59 11.51 12.88 -9.90
N GLN A 60 10.92 13.88 -10.57
CA GLN A 60 11.12 15.29 -10.22
C GLN A 60 10.69 15.61 -8.78
N ALA A 61 9.57 15.06 -8.32
CA ALA A 61 9.10 15.26 -6.95
C ALA A 61 10.06 14.64 -5.92
N ALA A 62 10.57 13.43 -6.19
CA ALA A 62 11.56 12.77 -5.34
C ALA A 62 12.88 13.54 -5.29
N GLU A 63 13.40 13.96 -6.44
CA GLU A 63 14.63 14.78 -6.52
C GLU A 63 14.47 16.10 -5.75
N ARG A 64 13.32 16.77 -5.90
CA ARG A 64 13.04 18.01 -5.16
C ARG A 64 12.97 17.79 -3.65
N MET A 65 12.35 16.71 -3.20
CA MET A 65 12.25 16.40 -1.77
C MET A 65 13.63 16.04 -1.18
N LEU A 66 14.39 15.22 -1.89
CA LEU A 66 15.71 14.74 -1.43
C LEU A 66 16.83 15.77 -1.60
N GLY A 67 16.66 16.73 -2.51
CA GLY A 67 17.61 17.83 -2.71
C GLY A 67 17.59 18.88 -1.60
N ASP A 68 16.58 18.87 -0.73
CA ASP A 68 16.51 19.70 0.47
C ASP A 68 16.79 18.85 1.71
N ASP A 69 17.89 19.15 2.39
CA ASP A 69 18.40 18.43 3.55
C ASP A 69 17.42 18.40 4.75
N SER A 70 16.56 19.40 4.89
CA SER A 70 15.54 19.45 5.94
C SER A 70 14.34 18.60 5.56
N MET A 71 13.88 18.71 4.32
CA MET A 71 12.78 17.89 3.80
C MET A 71 13.16 16.41 3.75
N ALA A 72 14.38 16.08 3.33
CA ALA A 72 14.91 14.73 3.29
C ALA A 72 14.97 14.11 4.69
N ARG A 73 15.55 14.81 5.67
CA ARG A 73 15.58 14.33 7.07
C ARG A 73 14.17 14.13 7.63
N THR A 74 13.24 15.04 7.32
CA THR A 74 11.84 14.93 7.78
C THR A 74 11.12 13.74 7.14
N GLY A 75 11.28 13.52 5.83
CA GLY A 75 10.62 12.42 5.11
C GLY A 75 11.19 11.04 5.44
N LEU A 76 12.47 10.97 5.83
CA LEU A 76 13.12 9.72 6.25
C LEU A 76 12.92 9.41 7.75
N GLN A 77 12.47 10.38 8.53
CA GLN A 77 12.22 10.21 9.96
C GLN A 77 10.83 9.65 10.22
N TYR A 78 10.68 8.94 11.35
CA TYR A 78 9.39 8.47 11.82
C TYR A 78 8.38 9.62 11.90
N GLY A 79 7.23 9.45 11.25
CA GLY A 79 6.14 10.42 11.23
C GLY A 79 5.05 10.13 12.26
N THR A 80 3.96 10.88 12.18
CA THR A 80 2.74 10.58 12.95
C THR A 80 1.97 9.42 12.32
N THR A 81 1.16 8.73 13.10
CA THR A 81 0.34 7.60 12.64
C THR A 81 -0.65 8.03 11.55
N GLU A 82 -1.14 9.27 11.63
CA GLU A 82 -2.08 9.88 10.68
C GLU A 82 -1.43 10.27 9.34
N GLY A 83 -0.09 10.22 9.26
CA GLY A 83 0.67 10.65 8.10
C GLY A 83 0.87 12.17 7.99
N SER A 84 1.51 12.59 6.89
CA SER A 84 1.92 13.99 6.67
C SER A 84 0.72 14.95 6.68
N HIS A 85 0.75 15.96 7.56
CA HIS A 85 -0.26 17.01 7.61
C HIS A 85 -0.39 17.74 6.27
N ARG A 86 0.75 18.09 5.66
CA ARG A 86 0.79 18.77 4.35
C ARG A 86 0.09 17.97 3.26
N LEU A 87 0.23 16.64 3.26
CA LEU A 87 -0.44 15.79 2.28
C LEU A 87 -1.96 15.76 2.52
N ARG A 88 -2.39 15.74 3.78
CA ARG A 88 -3.81 15.79 4.14
C ARG A 88 -4.45 17.09 3.67
N ASP A 89 -3.80 18.23 3.86
CA ASP A 89 -4.31 19.53 3.39
C ASP A 89 -4.45 19.56 1.86
N LEU A 90 -3.40 19.13 1.13
CA LEU A 90 -3.43 19.04 -0.33
C LEU A 90 -4.52 18.09 -0.84
N LEU A 91 -4.72 16.96 -0.15
CA LEU A 91 -5.76 16.01 -0.49
C LEU A 91 -7.15 16.60 -0.28
N LEU A 92 -7.37 17.33 0.84
CA LEU A 92 -8.63 18.01 1.11
C LEU A 92 -8.94 19.05 0.04
N GLU A 93 -7.97 19.87 -0.36
CA GLU A 93 -8.13 20.84 -1.45
C GLU A 93 -8.44 20.15 -2.78
N TYR A 94 -7.72 19.08 -3.11
CA TYR A 94 -7.93 18.32 -4.33
C TYR A 94 -9.33 17.70 -4.40
N LEU A 95 -9.75 17.03 -3.32
CA LEU A 95 -11.09 16.43 -3.23
C LEU A 95 -12.19 17.49 -3.26
N ALA A 96 -12.00 18.62 -2.56
CA ALA A 96 -12.95 19.72 -2.61
C ALA A 96 -13.13 20.26 -4.04
N GLY A 97 -12.02 20.38 -4.79
CA GLY A 97 -12.06 20.76 -6.20
C GLY A 97 -12.80 19.77 -7.10
N LEU A 98 -12.63 18.45 -6.87
CA LEU A 98 -13.36 17.41 -7.61
C LEU A 98 -14.87 17.43 -7.32
N GLU A 99 -15.25 17.76 -6.09
CA GLU A 99 -16.64 17.83 -5.63
C GLU A 99 -17.27 19.22 -5.85
N GLU A 100 -16.58 20.12 -6.55
CA GLU A 100 -17.00 21.51 -6.78
C GLU A 100 -17.38 22.26 -5.48
N THR A 101 -16.75 21.92 -4.37
CA THR A 101 -16.97 22.52 -3.05
C THR A 101 -15.72 23.25 -2.55
N THR A 102 -15.87 24.04 -1.49
CA THR A 102 -14.74 24.74 -0.86
C THR A 102 -14.31 23.99 0.40
N SER A 103 -13.00 23.78 0.57
CA SER A 103 -12.41 23.13 1.75
C SER A 103 -12.77 23.83 3.08
N ALA A 104 -13.08 25.13 3.03
CA ALA A 104 -13.58 25.92 4.15
C ALA A 104 -14.92 25.44 4.73
N ASN A 105 -15.75 24.74 3.93
CA ASN A 105 -17.07 24.28 4.38
C ASN A 105 -17.02 23.03 5.27
N TRP A 106 -15.88 22.33 5.34
CA TRP A 106 -15.75 21.10 6.12
C TRP A 106 -15.41 21.31 7.60
N ALA A 107 -14.63 22.36 7.91
CA ALA A 107 -14.22 22.68 9.28
C ALA A 107 -15.42 22.98 10.20
N SER A 108 -16.52 23.47 9.63
CA SER A 108 -17.77 23.79 10.34
C SER A 108 -18.68 22.57 10.59
N THR A 109 -18.48 21.43 9.93
CA THR A 109 -19.35 20.25 10.08
C THR A 109 -18.89 19.28 11.16
N VAL A 110 -17.58 19.23 11.48
CA VAL A 110 -17.03 18.27 12.47
C VAL A 110 -17.15 18.77 13.92
N THR A 111 -17.58 20.02 14.13
CA THR A 111 -17.70 20.63 15.48
C THR A 111 -19.16 20.80 15.94
N SER A 112 -20.10 20.01 15.42
CA SER A 112 -21.52 20.02 15.85
C SER A 112 -21.96 18.66 16.37
#